data_AF-A0A8J6SN32-F1
#
_entry.id   AF-A0A8J6SN32-F1
#
_cell.length_a   1.000
_cell.length_b   1.000
_cell.length_c   1.000
_cell.angle_alpha   90.00
_cell.angle_beta   90.00
_cell.angle_gamma   90.00
#
_symmetry.space_group_name_H-M   'P 1'
#
loop_
_entity.id
_entity.type
_entity.pdbx_description
1 polymer ?
#
loop_
_entity_poly.entity_id
_entity_poly.type
_entity_poly.pdbx_seq_one_letter_code
_entity_poly.pdbx_strand_id
1 'polypeptide(L)'
;MAIRTHITLPEALYNRLQLVKDSIGSVSGICQKAIERAVAMEEINRKEISGMDKLVERLRLEMEEAAENWHSQGIEDGRRGAINLSLRDFKFLETLEYTDYDGMNINLSREFYSSELFDSIKEEYLEGDWDNGKPDEEPYLKGWIEGAISIYREAKERL
;
A
#
# COMPACT_ATOMS: atom_id res chain seq x y z
N MET A 1 11.84 17.90 -8.95
CA MET A 1 13.17 18.42 -8.54
C MET A 1 13.36 18.09 -7.07
N ALA A 2 14.49 17.52 -6.66
CA ALA A 2 14.74 17.16 -5.26
C ALA A 2 15.75 18.14 -4.63
N ILE A 3 15.43 18.67 -3.45
CA ILE A 3 16.33 19.52 -2.66
C ILE A 3 16.94 18.67 -1.56
N ARG A 4 18.27 18.68 -1.43
CA ARG A 4 18.96 17.97 -0.36
C ARG A 4 18.91 18.80 0.92
N THR A 5 18.27 18.25 1.95
CA THR A 5 18.13 18.88 3.28
C THR A 5 18.84 18.03 4.32
N HIS A 6 19.52 18.67 5.28
CA HIS A 6 20.16 17.99 6.41
C HIS A 6 19.28 18.10 7.65
N ILE A 7 18.97 16.97 8.29
CA ILE A 7 18.21 16.90 9.55
C ILE A 7 19.10 16.34 10.66
N THR A 8 18.94 16.86 11.87
CA THR A 8 19.61 16.35 13.06
C THR A 8 18.71 15.34 13.76
N LEU A 9 19.25 14.16 14.08
CA LEU A 9 18.54 13.11 14.82
C LEU A 9 19.16 12.95 16.21
N PRO A 10 18.35 12.66 17.25
CA PRO A 10 18.88 12.21 18.52
C PRO A 10 19.74 10.94 18.35
N GLU A 11 20.88 10.87 19.05
CA GLU A 11 21.82 9.76 18.94
C GLU A 11 21.16 8.40 19.22
N ALA A 12 20.29 8.33 20.23
CA ALA A 12 19.54 7.12 20.55
C ALA A 12 18.63 6.65 19.40
N LEU A 13 18.01 7.58 18.67
CA LEU A 13 17.18 7.25 17.51
C LEU A 13 18.04 6.79 16.34
N TYR A 14 19.16 7.46 16.09
CA TYR A 14 20.12 7.06 15.05
C TYR A 14 20.62 5.62 15.28
N ASN A 15 21.01 5.28 16.50
CA ASN A 15 21.50 3.94 16.84
C ASN A 15 20.43 2.87 16.61
N ARG A 16 19.18 3.13 17.02
CA ARG A 16 18.05 2.22 16.74
C ARG A 16 17.77 2.08 15.25
N LEU A 17 17.84 3.18 14.51
CA LEU A 17 17.65 3.19 13.06
C LEU A 17 18.69 2.32 12.35
N GLN A 18 19.96 2.38 12.75
CA GLN A 18 21.01 1.55 12.13
C GLN A 18 20.75 0.04 12.26
N LEU A 19 20.06 -0.40 13.33
CA LEU A 19 19.74 -1.81 13.55
C LEU A 19 18.68 -2.36 12.60
N VAL A 20 17.81 -1.48 12.07
CA VAL A 20 16.64 -1.88 11.25
C VAL A 20 16.67 -1.25 9.86
N LYS A 21 17.72 -0.48 9.51
CA LYS A 21 17.73 0.32 8.28
C LYS A 21 17.54 -0.53 7.03
N ASP A 22 18.08 -1.75 7.03
CA ASP A 22 18.05 -2.64 5.87
C ASP A 22 16.68 -3.30 5.70
N SER A 23 15.87 -3.37 6.77
CA SER A 23 14.52 -3.94 6.75
C SER A 23 13.41 -2.90 6.55
N ILE A 24 13.61 -1.64 6.94
CA ILE A 24 12.59 -0.59 6.81
C ILE A 24 12.58 0.08 5.42
N GLY A 25 13.52 -0.26 4.54
CA GLY A 25 13.62 0.32 3.21
C GLY A 25 14.26 1.72 3.18
N SER A 26 13.78 2.59 2.30
CA SER A 26 14.39 3.90 2.06
C SER A 26 14.11 4.88 3.19
N VAL A 27 15.10 5.10 4.07
CA VAL A 27 15.04 6.11 5.14
C VAL A 27 14.66 7.49 4.60
N SER A 28 15.22 7.89 3.46
CA SER A 28 14.89 9.17 2.83
C SER A 28 13.41 9.24 2.42
N GLY A 29 12.86 8.15 1.87
CA GLY A 29 11.46 8.08 1.49
C GLY A 29 10.54 8.16 2.70
N ILE A 30 10.87 7.46 3.79
CA ILE A 30 10.14 7.54 5.06
C ILE A 30 10.16 8.97 5.61
N CYS A 31 11.32 9.61 5.63
CA CYS A 31 11.45 10.99 6.10
C CYS A 31 10.67 11.98 5.22
N GLN A 32 10.68 11.80 3.89
CA GLN A 32 9.91 12.63 2.97
C GLN A 32 8.41 12.52 3.26
N LYS A 33 7.87 11.29 3.30
CA LYS A 33 6.44 11.07 3.63
C LYS A 33 6.07 11.65 4.99
N ALA A 34 6.91 11.44 6.01
CA ALA A 34 6.66 11.97 7.36
C ALA A 34 6.65 13.50 7.40
N ILE A 35 7.56 14.16 6.66
CA ILE A 35 7.63 15.62 6.58
C ILE A 35 6.43 16.16 5.79
N GLU A 36 6.09 15.57 4.64
CA GLU A 36 4.93 15.96 3.84
C GLU A 36 3.64 15.89 4.66
N ARG A 37 3.45 14.79 5.41
CA ARG A 37 2.31 14.64 6.33
C ARG A 37 2.28 15.73 7.40
N ALA A 38 3.42 15.99 8.06
CA ALA A 38 3.50 17.00 9.10
C ALA A 38 3.20 18.41 8.55
N VAL A 39 3.68 18.72 7.35
CA VAL A 39 3.40 19.98 6.66
C VAL A 39 1.92 20.09 6.30
N ALA A 40 1.32 19.07 5.68
CA ALA A 40 -0.09 19.08 5.30
C ALA A 40 -1.02 19.25 6.51
N MET A 41 -0.70 18.59 7.64
CA MET A 41 -1.43 18.75 8.89
C MET A 41 -1.37 20.19 9.42
N GLU A 42 -0.19 20.80 9.38
CA GLU A 42 0.03 22.18 9.80
C GLU A 42 -0.69 23.17 8.86
N GLU A 43 -0.73 22.89 7.57
CA GLU A 43 -1.50 23.67 6.59
C GLU A 43 -3.00 23.63 6.86
N ILE A 44 -3.57 22.45 7.12
CA ILE A 44 -4.99 22.30 7.51
C ILE A 44 -5.28 23.09 8.79
N ASN A 45 -4.39 23.02 9.78
CA ASN A 45 -4.54 23.75 11.03
C ASN A 45 -4.55 25.27 10.83
N ARG A 46 -3.78 25.78 9.88
CA ARG A 46 -3.66 27.22 9.58
C ARG A 46 -4.81 27.78 8.73
N LYS A 47 -5.60 26.93 8.05
CA LYS A 47 -6.76 27.39 7.26
C LYS A 47 -7.80 28.07 8.17
N GLU A 48 -8.35 29.19 7.73
CA GLU A 48 -9.50 29.86 8.38
C GLU A 48 -10.83 29.22 7.95
N ILE A 49 -10.96 27.91 8.21
CA ILE A 49 -12.19 27.14 7.95
C ILE A 49 -12.80 26.66 9.28
N SER A 50 -14.06 26.20 9.23
CA SER A 50 -14.76 25.72 10.43
C SER A 50 -14.05 24.50 11.04
N GLY A 51 -14.25 24.27 12.34
CA GLY A 51 -13.65 23.10 13.02
C GLY A 51 -14.07 21.77 12.41
N MET A 52 -15.29 21.67 11.86
CA MET A 52 -15.76 20.48 11.17
C MET A 52 -15.06 20.28 9.82
N ASP A 53 -14.83 21.35 9.07
CA ASP A 53 -14.11 21.26 7.79
C ASP A 53 -12.65 20.84 8.00
N LYS A 54 -11.98 21.33 9.06
CA LYS A 54 -10.64 20.87 9.45
C LYS A 54 -10.61 19.39 9.77
N LEU A 55 -11.62 18.91 10.51
CA LEU A 55 -11.74 17.49 10.84
C LEU A 55 -11.91 16.65 9.57
N VAL A 56 -12.77 17.08 8.63
CA VAL A 56 -12.97 16.37 7.36
C VAL A 56 -11.69 16.32 6.54
N GLU A 57 -10.97 17.43 6.40
CA GLU A 57 -9.69 17.44 5.66
C GLU A 57 -8.64 16.55 6.32
N ARG A 58 -8.53 16.59 7.65
CA ARG A 58 -7.62 15.70 8.39
C ARG A 58 -7.95 14.22 8.16
N LEU A 59 -9.23 13.86 8.31
CA LEU A 59 -9.67 12.48 8.15
C LEU A 59 -9.47 11.99 6.72
N ARG A 60 -9.67 12.84 5.70
CA ARG A 60 -9.36 12.48 4.30
C ARG A 60 -7.90 12.13 4.12
N LEU A 61 -6.99 12.92 4.69
CA LEU A 61 -5.55 12.66 4.62
C LEU A 61 -5.19 11.37 5.36
N GLU A 62 -5.75 11.15 6.55
CA GLU A 62 -5.53 9.91 7.31
C GLU A 62 -6.09 8.67 6.57
N MET A 63 -7.23 8.79 5.88
CA MET A 63 -7.82 7.72 5.08
C MET A 63 -6.98 7.39 3.85
N GLU A 64 -6.47 8.40 3.14
CA GLU A 64 -5.61 8.21 1.97
C GLU A 64 -4.31 7.48 2.35
N GLU A 65 -3.70 7.88 3.46
CA GLU A 65 -2.50 7.21 3.98
C GLU A 65 -2.78 5.78 4.45
N ALA A 66 -3.91 5.55 5.11
CA ALA A 66 -4.33 4.20 5.49
C ALA A 66 -4.50 3.32 4.24
N ALA A 67 -5.14 3.84 3.19
CA ALA A 67 -5.30 3.14 1.92
C ALA A 67 -3.95 2.83 1.27
N GLU A 68 -3.01 3.78 1.21
CA GLU A 68 -1.65 3.54 0.70
C GLU A 68 -0.90 2.45 1.48
N ASN A 69 -1.03 2.44 2.80
CA ASN A 69 -0.38 1.44 3.65
C ASN A 69 -0.96 0.05 3.41
N TRP A 70 -2.29 -0.07 3.36
CA TRP A 70 -2.95 -1.34 3.03
C TRP A 70 -2.62 -1.82 1.62
N HIS A 71 -2.57 -0.91 0.65
CA HIS A 71 -2.12 -1.22 -0.70
C HIS A 71 -0.69 -1.74 -0.74
N SER A 72 0.24 -1.06 -0.06
CA SER A 72 1.65 -1.46 0.01
C SER A 72 1.84 -2.82 0.68
N GLN A 73 1.09 -3.08 1.75
CA GLN A 73 1.07 -4.39 2.42
C GLN A 73 0.50 -5.46 1.48
N GLY A 74 -0.59 -5.15 0.79
CA GLY A 74 -1.18 -6.00 -0.23
C GLY A 74 -0.16 -6.42 -1.28
N ILE A 75 0.60 -5.48 -1.86
CA ILE A 75 1.66 -5.78 -2.86
C ILE A 75 2.62 -6.84 -2.35
N GLU A 76 3.14 -6.63 -1.15
CA GLU A 76 4.14 -7.51 -0.58
C GLU A 76 3.57 -8.92 -0.32
N ASP A 77 2.37 -9.01 0.25
CA ASP A 77 1.70 -10.29 0.48
C ASP A 77 1.30 -10.98 -0.84
N GLY A 78 0.87 -10.22 -1.84
CA GLY A 78 0.57 -10.70 -3.19
C GLY A 78 1.78 -11.29 -3.90
N ARG A 79 2.96 -10.66 -3.76
CA ARG A 79 4.22 -11.23 -4.27
C ARG A 79 4.55 -12.56 -3.61
N ARG A 80 4.31 -12.71 -2.29
CA ARG A 80 4.54 -13.97 -1.57
C ARG A 80 3.54 -15.04 -1.97
N GLY A 81 2.25 -14.70 -2.01
CA GLY A 81 1.16 -15.61 -2.36
C GLY A 81 1.24 -16.12 -3.80
N ALA A 82 1.77 -15.31 -4.72
CA ALA A 82 1.91 -15.65 -6.14
C ALA A 82 2.66 -16.96 -6.41
N ILE A 83 3.60 -17.34 -5.54
CA ILE A 83 4.40 -18.56 -5.72
C ILE A 83 3.53 -19.83 -5.74
N ASN A 84 2.37 -19.80 -5.08
CA ASN A 84 1.45 -20.93 -4.98
C ASN A 84 0.32 -20.88 -6.01
N LEU A 85 0.24 -19.83 -6.84
CA LEU A 85 -0.83 -19.67 -7.81
C LEU A 85 -0.62 -20.55 -9.06
N SER A 86 -1.73 -21.03 -9.62
CA SER A 86 -1.72 -21.75 -10.88
C SER A 86 -1.72 -20.80 -12.08
N LEU A 87 -1.38 -21.33 -13.26
CA LEU A 87 -1.51 -20.58 -14.52
C LEU A 87 -2.95 -20.10 -14.77
N ARG A 88 -3.96 -20.85 -14.29
CA ARG A 88 -5.37 -20.46 -14.40
C ARG A 88 -5.65 -19.19 -13.58
N ASP A 89 -5.12 -19.14 -12.36
CA ASP A 89 -5.29 -17.99 -11.46
C ASP A 89 -4.62 -16.76 -12.04
N PHE A 90 -3.40 -16.90 -12.56
CA PHE A 90 -2.72 -15.80 -13.23
C PHE A 90 -3.47 -15.28 -14.46
N LYS A 91 -4.00 -16.17 -15.30
CA LYS A 91 -4.84 -15.75 -16.44
C LYS A 91 -6.10 -15.03 -15.97
N PHE A 92 -6.69 -15.45 -14.86
CA PHE A 92 -7.84 -14.76 -14.27
C PHE A 92 -7.46 -13.37 -13.77
N LEU A 93 -6.35 -13.24 -13.04
CA LEU A 93 -5.84 -11.95 -12.56
C LEU A 93 -5.54 -10.97 -13.71
N GLU A 94 -4.98 -11.44 -14.83
CA GLU A 94 -4.78 -10.61 -16.04
C GLU A 94 -6.09 -10.06 -16.61
N THR A 95 -7.25 -10.68 -16.36
CA THR A 95 -8.55 -10.13 -16.79
C THR A 95 -9.07 -9.01 -15.91
N LEU A 96 -8.56 -8.90 -14.67
CA LEU A 96 -8.91 -7.84 -13.73
C LEU A 96 -8.08 -6.58 -13.98
N GLU A 97 -6.91 -6.77 -14.60
CA GLU A 97 -6.02 -5.70 -14.99
C GLU A 97 -6.51 -4.99 -16.25
N TYR A 98 -6.52 -3.66 -16.22
CA TYR A 98 -6.60 -2.84 -17.41
C TYR A 98 -5.65 -1.65 -17.27
N THR A 99 -5.25 -1.09 -18.41
CA THR A 99 -4.41 0.11 -18.43
C THR A 99 -5.27 1.30 -18.82
N ASP A 100 -5.25 2.37 -18.03
CA ASP A 100 -5.82 3.66 -18.38
C ASP A 100 -4.71 4.72 -18.59
N TYR A 101 -5.09 6.00 -18.68
CA TYR A 101 -4.14 7.10 -18.91
C TYR A 101 -3.16 7.32 -17.73
N ASP A 102 -3.52 6.88 -16.52
CA ASP A 102 -2.75 7.11 -15.29
C ASP A 102 -1.96 5.86 -14.83
N GLY A 103 -2.18 4.69 -15.45
CA GLY A 103 -1.35 3.51 -15.23
C GLY A 103 -2.12 2.18 -15.24
N MET A 104 -1.55 1.18 -14.55
CA MET A 104 -2.24 -0.08 -14.27
C MET A 104 -3.37 0.19 -13.28
N ASN A 105 -4.56 -0.29 -13.60
CA ASN A 105 -5.73 -0.17 -12.74
C ASN A 105 -6.41 -1.54 -12.63
N ILE A 106 -6.97 -1.82 -11.46
CA ILE A 106 -7.49 -3.14 -11.10
C ILE A 106 -8.99 -3.01 -10.83
N ASN A 107 -9.78 -3.72 -11.64
CA ASN A 107 -11.23 -3.77 -11.47
C ASN A 107 -11.61 -4.98 -10.61
N LEU A 108 -11.91 -4.75 -9.33
CA LEU A 108 -12.45 -5.78 -8.43
C LEU A 108 -13.92 -6.05 -8.77
N SER A 109 -14.15 -6.83 -9.83
CA SER A 109 -15.49 -7.13 -10.30
C SER A 109 -16.25 -8.07 -9.35
N ARG A 110 -17.56 -8.21 -9.55
CA ARG A 110 -18.36 -9.16 -8.77
C ARG A 110 -17.87 -10.60 -8.94
N GLU A 111 -17.36 -10.94 -10.12
CA GLU A 111 -16.75 -12.24 -10.42
C GLU A 111 -15.47 -12.49 -9.61
N PHE A 112 -14.71 -11.45 -9.29
CA PHE A 112 -13.56 -11.58 -8.39
C PHE A 112 -14.00 -11.95 -6.97
N TYR A 113 -14.94 -11.19 -6.39
CA TYR A 113 -15.45 -11.45 -5.04
C TYR A 113 -16.18 -12.79 -4.88
N SER A 114 -16.56 -13.45 -5.98
CA SER A 114 -17.17 -14.80 -5.96
C SER A 114 -16.21 -15.92 -6.39
N SER A 115 -14.93 -15.61 -6.57
CA SER A 115 -13.92 -16.58 -7.00
C SER A 115 -13.29 -17.33 -5.83
N GLU A 116 -12.88 -18.58 -6.08
CA GLU A 116 -12.10 -19.38 -5.11
C GLU A 116 -10.78 -18.70 -4.72
N LEU A 117 -10.21 -17.91 -5.64
CA LEU A 117 -9.01 -17.13 -5.38
C LEU A 117 -9.26 -16.06 -4.31
N PHE A 118 -10.37 -15.32 -4.41
CA PHE A 118 -10.73 -14.35 -3.38
C PHE A 118 -10.97 -15.03 -2.03
N ASP A 119 -11.68 -16.17 -2.00
CA ASP A 119 -11.89 -16.93 -0.76
C ASP A 119 -10.55 -17.32 -0.11
N SER A 120 -9.56 -17.78 -0.89
CA SER A 120 -8.22 -18.08 -0.36
C SER A 120 -7.49 -16.86 0.19
N ILE A 121 -7.55 -15.71 -0.51
CA ILE A 121 -6.90 -14.48 -0.05
C ILE A 121 -7.57 -13.99 1.24
N LYS A 122 -8.90 -14.11 1.29
CA LYS A 122 -9.69 -13.67 2.43
C LYS A 122 -9.38 -14.49 3.69
N GLU A 123 -9.35 -15.81 3.57
CA GLU A 123 -9.02 -16.70 4.69
C GLU A 123 -7.58 -16.48 5.18
N GLU A 124 -6.61 -16.34 4.26
CA GLU A 124 -5.19 -16.24 4.61
C GLU A 124 -4.82 -14.85 5.14
N TYR A 125 -5.37 -13.79 4.54
CA TYR A 125 -4.94 -12.42 4.80
C TYR A 125 -6.03 -11.58 5.48
N LEU A 126 -7.29 -11.62 5.04
CA LEU A 126 -8.29 -10.65 5.51
C LEU A 126 -9.03 -11.02 6.80
N GLU A 127 -9.04 -12.31 7.18
CA GLU A 127 -9.82 -12.82 8.33
C GLU A 127 -9.00 -13.07 9.61
N GLY A 128 -7.74 -12.65 9.64
CA GLY A 128 -6.86 -12.77 10.82
C GLY A 128 -7.08 -11.72 11.92
N ASP A 129 -6.46 -11.95 13.09
CA ASP A 129 -6.33 -10.94 14.16
C ASP A 129 -5.26 -9.92 13.76
N TRP A 130 -5.71 -8.77 13.25
CA TRP A 130 -4.82 -7.67 12.86
C TRP A 130 -4.61 -6.73 14.05
N ASP A 131 -3.36 -6.63 14.53
CA ASP A 131 -2.96 -5.71 15.62
C ASP A 131 -3.34 -4.23 15.34
N ASN A 132 -3.49 -3.86 14.07
CA ASN A 132 -3.80 -2.50 13.62
C ASN A 132 -5.24 -2.32 13.09
N GLY A 133 -6.14 -3.28 13.39
CA GLY A 133 -7.50 -3.29 12.86
C GLY A 133 -7.62 -3.99 11.50
N LYS A 134 -8.85 -4.36 11.14
CA LYS A 134 -9.13 -5.08 9.88
C LYS A 134 -8.65 -4.27 8.66
N PRO A 135 -8.01 -4.90 7.66
CA PRO A 135 -7.59 -4.22 6.44
C PRO A 135 -8.72 -3.49 5.76
N ASP A 136 -8.41 -2.33 5.17
CA ASP A 136 -9.25 -1.79 4.11
C ASP A 136 -9.14 -2.72 2.90
N GLU A 137 -10.24 -3.41 2.61
CA GLU A 137 -10.27 -4.57 1.72
C GLU A 137 -9.93 -4.19 0.28
N GLU A 138 -10.47 -3.08 -0.24
CA GLU A 138 -10.25 -2.71 -1.64
C GLU A 138 -8.81 -2.27 -1.93
N PRO A 139 -8.19 -1.33 -1.18
CA PRO A 139 -6.79 -0.96 -1.38
C PRO A 139 -5.86 -2.16 -1.21
N TYR A 140 -6.10 -3.00 -0.20
CA TYR A 140 -5.31 -4.20 0.05
C TYR A 140 -5.36 -5.17 -1.13
N LEU A 141 -6.56 -5.52 -1.61
CA LEU A 141 -6.75 -6.48 -2.70
C LEU A 141 -6.15 -5.97 -4.02
N LYS A 142 -6.27 -4.68 -4.31
CA LYS A 142 -5.61 -4.05 -5.47
C LYS A 142 -4.10 -4.22 -5.37
N GLY A 143 -3.51 -3.90 -4.22
CA GLY A 143 -2.09 -4.12 -3.99
C GLY A 143 -1.70 -5.59 -4.17
N TRP A 144 -2.47 -6.51 -3.58
CA TRP A 144 -2.22 -7.94 -3.66
C TRP A 144 -2.20 -8.45 -5.11
N ILE A 145 -3.17 -8.04 -5.92
CA ILE A 145 -3.23 -8.41 -7.34
C ILE A 145 -2.04 -7.83 -8.11
N GLU A 146 -1.67 -6.57 -7.87
CA GLU A 146 -0.49 -5.94 -8.48
C GLU A 146 0.79 -6.72 -8.15
N GLY A 147 0.97 -7.05 -6.87
CA GLY A 147 2.07 -7.87 -6.39
C GLY A 147 2.12 -9.23 -7.09
N ALA A 148 0.99 -9.92 -7.18
CA ALA A 148 0.93 -11.23 -7.81
C ALA A 148 1.20 -11.19 -9.33
N ILE A 149 0.63 -10.22 -10.03
CA ILE A 149 0.87 -10.01 -11.47
C ILE A 149 2.34 -9.67 -11.72
N SER A 150 2.99 -8.89 -10.84
CA SER A 150 4.41 -8.55 -10.99
C SER A 150 5.30 -9.80 -11.02
N ILE A 151 5.08 -10.75 -10.11
CA ILE A 151 5.79 -12.04 -10.08
C ILE A 151 5.52 -12.86 -11.32
N TYR A 152 4.27 -12.88 -11.80
CA TYR A 152 3.92 -13.63 -13.00
C TYR A 152 4.60 -13.07 -14.26
N ARG A 153 4.70 -11.74 -14.39
CA ARG A 153 5.44 -11.10 -15.48
C ARG A 153 6.92 -11.45 -15.46
N GLU A 154 7.54 -11.37 -14.28
CA GLU A 154 8.93 -11.81 -14.08
C GLU A 154 9.14 -13.29 -14.46
N ALA A 155 8.15 -14.16 -14.17
CA ALA A 155 8.18 -15.57 -14.53
C ALA A 155 7.97 -15.80 -16.04
N LYS A 156 7.05 -15.06 -16.68
CA LYS A 156 6.76 -15.13 -18.12
C LYS A 156 7.99 -14.83 -18.98
N GLU A 157 8.85 -13.91 -18.56
CA GLU A 157 10.10 -13.59 -19.27
C GLU A 157 11.10 -14.75 -19.31
N ARG A 158 10.94 -15.75 -18.43
CA ARG A 158 11.84 -16.89 -18.29
C ARG A 158 11.30 -18.20 -18.89
N LEU A 159 10.06 -18.19 -19.39
CA LEU A 159 9.38 -19.33 -20.02
C LEU A 159 9.48 -19.23 -21.55
#